data_AF-A0A533RYV1-F1
#
_entry.id   AF-A0A533RYV1-F1
#
_cell.length_a   1.000
_cell.length_b   1.000
_cell.length_c   1.000
_cell.angle_alpha   90.00
_cell.angle_beta   90.00
_cell.angle_gamma   90.00
#
_symmetry.space_group_name_H-M   'P 1'
#
loop_
_entity.id
_entity.type
_entity.pdbx_description
1 polymer ?
#
loop_
_entity_poly.entity_id
_entity_poly.type
_entity_poly.pdbx_seq_one_letter_code
_entity_poly.pdbx_strand_id
1 'polypeptide(L)'
;MTDTSTPQWVHDAVFYQIFPDRFAISPALAKPNNLEPWDAAPTPRGYKGGDLLGTAEHLDYLHDLGITALYFTPVFQSACNHRYHTHDYYLIDPLL
;
A
#
# COMPACT_ATOMS: atom_id res chain seq x y z
N MET A 1 -29.68 -25.18 4.63
CA MET A 1 -28.63 -24.20 5.01
C MET A 1 -27.57 -24.27 3.91
N THR A 2 -27.27 -23.16 3.25
CA THR A 2 -26.17 -23.11 2.28
C THR A 2 -24.87 -23.24 3.05
N ASP A 3 -24.11 -24.29 2.77
CA ASP A 3 -22.79 -24.48 3.33
C ASP A 3 -21.91 -23.30 2.90
N THR A 4 -21.38 -22.57 3.88
CA THR A 4 -20.58 -21.37 3.61
C THR A 4 -19.13 -21.79 3.54
N SER A 5 -18.65 -22.02 2.32
CA SER A 5 -17.23 -22.32 2.07
C SER A 5 -16.44 -21.03 1.88
N THR A 6 -15.29 -20.92 2.55
CA THR A 6 -14.34 -19.80 2.42
C THR A 6 -12.97 -20.35 1.98
N PRO A 7 -12.11 -19.53 1.36
CA PRO A 7 -10.78 -19.98 0.97
C PRO A 7 -9.99 -20.48 2.19
N GLN A 8 -9.60 -21.75 2.18
CA GLN A 8 -9.02 -22.42 3.36
C GLN A 8 -7.74 -21.74 3.86
N TRP A 9 -6.91 -21.21 2.97
CA TRP A 9 -5.65 -20.55 3.32
C TRP A 9 -5.84 -19.32 4.24
N VAL A 10 -7.02 -18.67 4.20
CA VAL A 10 -7.32 -17.48 5.01
C VAL A 10 -7.40 -17.82 6.50
N HIS A 11 -7.71 -19.08 6.84
CA HIS A 11 -7.90 -19.51 8.23
C HIS A 11 -6.58 -19.49 9.01
N ASP A 12 -5.48 -19.71 8.31
CA ASP A 12 -4.12 -19.70 8.84
C ASP A 12 -3.36 -18.41 8.47
N ALA A 13 -4.01 -17.46 7.79
CA ALA A 13 -3.39 -16.25 7.32
C ALA A 13 -3.24 -15.20 8.42
N VAL A 14 -2.08 -14.55 8.46
CA VAL A 14 -1.82 -13.36 9.27
C VAL A 14 -1.73 -12.18 8.31
N PHE A 15 -2.75 -11.34 8.34
CA PHE A 15 -2.84 -10.17 7.46
C PHE A 15 -2.05 -8.99 8.01
N TYR A 16 -1.32 -8.32 7.14
CA TYR A 16 -0.74 -7.00 7.39
C TYR A 16 -1.34 -5.99 6.42
N GLN A 17 -1.98 -4.94 6.97
CA GLN A 17 -2.56 -3.89 6.15
C GLN A 17 -1.51 -2.84 5.80
N ILE A 18 -1.39 -2.52 4.52
CA ILE A 18 -0.45 -1.53 4.00
C ILE A 18 -1.23 -0.37 3.38
N PHE A 19 -0.90 0.84 3.84
CA PHE A 19 -1.24 2.09 3.17
C PHE A 19 -0.02 2.54 2.36
N PRO A 20 0.00 2.34 1.01
CA PRO A 20 1.22 2.41 0.21
C PRO A 20 2.01 3.72 0.35
N ASP A 21 1.31 4.87 0.33
CA ASP A 21 1.94 6.19 0.40
C ASP A 21 2.76 6.41 1.69
N ARG A 22 2.59 5.56 2.72
CA ARG A 22 3.21 5.71 4.05
C ARG A 22 4.02 4.52 4.52
N PHE A 23 4.14 3.47 3.72
CA PHE A 23 4.83 2.27 4.18
C PHE A 23 6.34 2.37 3.98
N ALA A 24 6.79 2.55 2.75
CA ALA A 24 8.20 2.67 2.41
C ALA A 24 8.39 3.43 1.10
N ILE A 25 9.46 4.22 1.03
CA ILE A 25 9.91 4.92 -0.18
C ILE A 25 11.03 4.10 -0.80
N SER A 26 10.92 3.71 -2.07
CA SER A 26 12.06 3.19 -2.81
C SER A 26 12.95 4.34 -3.31
N PRO A 27 14.27 4.32 -3.03
CA PRO A 27 15.21 5.29 -3.59
C PRO A 27 15.45 5.10 -5.09
N ALA A 28 14.98 3.99 -5.68
CA ALA A 28 15.13 3.70 -7.11
C ALA A 28 14.11 4.44 -7.99
N LEU A 29 13.06 5.03 -7.41
CA LEU A 29 12.02 5.75 -8.13
C LEU A 29 12.17 7.27 -7.95
N ALA A 30 12.06 8.01 -9.06
CA ALA A 30 12.01 9.46 -9.00
C ALA A 30 10.73 9.93 -8.29
N LYS A 31 10.88 10.88 -7.36
CA LYS A 31 9.77 11.43 -6.60
C LYS A 31 9.50 12.88 -6.97
N PRO A 32 8.23 13.32 -6.96
CA PRO A 32 7.93 14.72 -7.19
C PRO A 32 8.38 15.57 -6.00
N ASN A 33 8.68 16.86 -6.24
CA ASN A 33 9.25 17.73 -5.22
C ASN A 33 8.23 18.27 -4.20
N ASN A 34 6.94 17.99 -4.37
CA ASN A 34 5.84 18.49 -3.55
C ASN A 34 5.33 17.47 -2.51
N LEU A 35 6.18 16.54 -2.10
CA LEU A 35 5.89 15.61 -1.01
C LEU A 35 6.06 16.30 0.35
N GLU A 36 5.25 15.91 1.32
CA GLU A 36 5.50 16.26 2.70
C GLU A 36 6.74 15.52 3.23
N PRO A 37 7.50 16.11 4.17
CA PRO A 37 8.57 15.39 4.85
C PRO A 37 8.05 14.09 5.47
N TRP A 38 8.84 13.01 5.35
CA TRP A 38 8.48 11.67 5.81
C TRP A 38 8.07 11.67 7.30
N ASP A 39 8.90 12.29 8.14
CA ASP A 39 8.72 12.31 9.60
C ASP A 39 7.70 13.36 10.09
N ALA A 40 7.15 14.18 9.19
CA ALA A 40 6.12 15.14 9.58
C ALA A 40 4.77 14.44 9.82
N ALA A 41 3.96 14.97 10.74
CA ALA A 41 2.60 14.47 10.93
C ALA A 41 1.82 14.50 9.59
N PRO A 42 1.08 13.43 9.25
CA PRO A 42 0.36 13.36 7.98
C PRO A 42 -0.80 14.34 7.95
N THR A 43 -1.00 15.02 6.83
CA THR A 43 -2.22 15.80 6.59
C THR A 43 -3.22 15.01 5.73
N PRO A 44 -4.52 15.40 5.72
CA PRO A 44 -5.53 14.74 4.88
C PRO A 44 -5.22 14.77 3.38
N ARG A 45 -4.39 15.70 2.90
CA ARG A 45 -4.13 15.91 1.46
C ARG A 45 -2.66 15.72 1.05
N GLY A 46 -1.74 15.72 2.00
CA GLY A 46 -0.32 15.55 1.72
C GLY A 46 0.01 14.15 1.25
N TYR A 47 1.04 14.04 0.43
CA TYR A 47 1.64 12.78 0.00
C TYR A 47 2.97 12.61 0.73
N LYS A 48 3.30 11.40 1.18
CA LYS A 48 4.61 11.09 1.77
C LYS A 48 5.53 10.37 0.78
N GLY A 49 4.99 9.86 -0.32
CA GLY A 49 5.76 9.33 -1.43
C GLY A 49 6.13 7.86 -1.34
N GLY A 50 5.56 7.12 -0.39
CA GLY A 50 5.70 5.67 -0.36
C GLY A 50 5.09 5.00 -1.60
N ASP A 51 5.63 3.83 -1.95
CA ASP A 51 5.38 3.16 -3.22
C ASP A 51 5.43 1.63 -3.10
N LEU A 52 5.00 0.94 -4.16
CA LEU A 52 4.94 -0.52 -4.20
C LEU A 52 6.33 -1.16 -4.28
N LEU A 53 7.32 -0.49 -4.89
CA LEU A 53 8.68 -0.99 -4.92
C LEU A 53 9.33 -0.92 -3.53
N GLY A 54 9.11 0.16 -2.78
CA GLY A 54 9.54 0.30 -1.40
C GLY A 54 8.89 -0.77 -0.53
N THR A 55 7.63 -1.12 -0.80
CA THR A 55 6.98 -2.27 -0.16
C THR A 55 7.68 -3.58 -0.50
N ALA A 56 8.00 -3.80 -1.78
CA ALA A 56 8.71 -5.00 -2.23
C ALA A 56 10.10 -5.15 -1.59
N GLU A 57 10.83 -4.03 -1.45
CA GLU A 57 12.15 -3.97 -0.79
C GLU A 57 12.09 -4.31 0.70
N HIS A 58 10.91 -4.28 1.32
CA HIS A 58 10.68 -4.62 2.74
C HIS A 58 9.92 -5.94 2.94
N LEU A 59 9.82 -6.79 1.91
CA LEU A 59 9.17 -8.10 2.04
C LEU A 59 9.90 -9.01 3.03
N ASP A 60 11.23 -8.92 3.14
CA ASP A 60 12.00 -9.70 4.13
C ASP A 60 11.60 -9.33 5.56
N TYR A 61 11.41 -8.03 5.85
CA TYR A 61 10.89 -7.59 7.16
C TYR A 61 9.50 -8.16 7.46
N LEU A 62 8.59 -8.15 6.48
CA LEU A 62 7.24 -8.68 6.64
C LEU A 62 7.24 -10.20 6.82
N HIS A 63 8.11 -10.90 6.10
CA HIS A 63 8.32 -12.33 6.22
C HIS A 63 8.89 -12.69 7.60
N ASP A 64 9.92 -11.99 8.08
CA ASP A 64 10.53 -12.22 9.40
C ASP A 64 9.56 -11.92 10.55
N LEU A 65 8.63 -10.98 10.35
CA LEU A 65 7.53 -10.71 11.28
C LEU A 65 6.49 -11.85 11.33
N GLY A 66 6.49 -12.77 10.36
CA GLY A 66 5.55 -13.89 10.25
C GLY A 66 4.27 -13.57 9.49
N ILE A 67 4.25 -12.51 8.68
CA ILE A 67 3.09 -12.12 7.87
C ILE A 67 2.96 -13.05 6.66
N THR A 68 1.73 -13.50 6.38
CA THR A 68 1.45 -14.44 5.28
C THR A 68 0.47 -13.89 4.25
N ALA A 69 -0.14 -12.73 4.51
CA ALA A 69 -0.98 -12.03 3.55
C ALA A 69 -0.86 -10.50 3.68
N LEU A 70 -0.80 -9.81 2.55
CA LEU A 70 -0.82 -8.35 2.50
C LEU A 70 -2.19 -7.86 2.04
N TYR A 71 -2.77 -6.93 2.79
CA TYR A 71 -3.97 -6.19 2.41
C TYR A 71 -3.61 -4.75 2.10
N PHE A 72 -3.67 -4.37 0.83
CA PHE A 72 -3.44 -2.99 0.41
C PHE A 72 -4.74 -2.18 0.47
N THR A 73 -4.63 -0.94 0.95
CA THR A 73 -5.60 0.11 0.59
C THR A 73 -5.51 0.41 -0.93
N PRO A 74 -6.43 1.18 -1.55
CA PRO A 74 -6.46 1.35 -2.99
C PRO A 74 -5.12 1.77 -3.62
N VAL A 75 -4.77 1.13 -4.74
CA VAL A 75 -3.51 1.35 -5.48
C VAL A 75 -3.73 1.92 -6.88
N PHE A 76 -4.98 2.01 -7.34
CA PHE A 76 -5.32 2.50 -8.66
C PHE A 76 -5.25 4.03 -8.75
N GLN A 77 -5.09 4.53 -9.98
CA GLN A 77 -4.87 5.94 -10.26
C GLN A 77 -5.92 6.83 -9.60
N SER A 78 -5.48 7.85 -8.87
CA SER A 78 -6.35 8.82 -8.20
C SER A 78 -5.66 10.17 -8.02
N ALA A 79 -6.44 11.23 -7.79
CA ALA A 79 -5.92 12.55 -7.42
C ALA A 79 -5.76 12.73 -5.90
N CYS A 80 -6.01 11.70 -5.09
CA CYS A 80 -5.97 11.76 -3.63
C CYS A 80 -4.98 10.75 -3.04
N ASN A 81 -4.27 11.12 -1.96
CA ASN A 81 -3.29 10.27 -1.28
C ASN A 81 -3.85 8.89 -0.85
N HIS A 82 -5.13 8.84 -0.47
CA HIS A 82 -5.85 7.64 -0.04
C HIS A 82 -6.43 6.82 -1.18
N ARG A 83 -6.44 7.35 -2.41
CA ARG A 83 -6.83 6.70 -3.66
C ARG A 83 -8.25 6.13 -3.78
N TYR A 84 -9.09 6.26 -2.76
CA TYR A 84 -10.53 5.93 -2.84
C TYR A 84 -11.34 6.72 -3.88
N HIS A 85 -10.81 7.80 -4.48
CA HIS A 85 -11.42 8.50 -5.61
C HIS A 85 -10.80 8.01 -6.92
N THR A 86 -11.08 6.77 -7.30
CA THR A 86 -10.44 6.14 -8.46
C THR A 86 -10.77 6.88 -9.76
N HIS A 87 -9.74 7.21 -10.53
CA HIS A 87 -9.86 7.75 -11.87
C HIS A 87 -9.89 6.63 -12.92
N ASP A 88 -8.96 5.68 -12.82
CA ASP A 88 -8.85 4.53 -13.72
C ASP A 88 -8.53 3.26 -12.92
N TYR A 89 -9.43 2.27 -12.95
CA TYR A 89 -9.27 1.00 -12.26
C TYR A 89 -8.29 0.05 -12.98
N TYR A 90 -7.90 0.34 -14.22
CA TYR A 90 -6.97 -0.47 -15.01
C TYR A 90 -5.53 0.05 -14.97
N LEU A 91 -5.30 1.20 -14.33
CA LEU A 91 -3.99 1.81 -14.19
C LEU A 91 -3.60 1.93 -12.71
N ILE A 92 -2.46 1.34 -12.35
CA ILE A 92 -1.84 1.60 -11.04
C ILE A 92 -1.44 3.07 -10.97
N ASP A 93 -1.66 3.71 -9.83
CA ASP A 93 -1.34 5.11 -9.64
C ASP A 93 0.16 5.36 -9.91
N PRO A 94 0.53 6.26 -10.84
CA PRO A 94 1.93 6.45 -11.23
C PRO A 94 2.87 6.97 -10.13
N LEU A 95 2.35 7.40 -8.97
CA LEU A 95 3.17 7.76 -7.82
C LEU A 95 3.51 6.55 -6.92
N LEU A 96 2.81 5.42 -7.10
CA LEU A 96 3.05 4.15 -6.41
C LEU A 96 3.98 3.21 -7.18
#